data_AF-A0A3D1AYI6-F1
#
_entry.id   AF-A0A3D1AYI6-F1
#
_cell.length_a   1.000
_cell.length_b   1.000
_cell.length_c   1.000
_cell.angle_alpha   90.00
_cell.angle_beta   90.00
_cell.angle_gamma   90.00
#
_symmetry.space_group_name_H-M   'P 1'
#
loop_
_entity.id
_entity.type
_entity.pdbx_description
1 polymer ?
#
loop_
_entity_poly.entity_id
_entity_poly.type
_entity_poly.pdbx_seq_one_letter_code
_entity_poly.pdbx_strand_id
1 'polypeptide(L)'
;MWQQHPEAFRMLRNGSTVFYPVRELYAHAATFWSECLKRYSGQSVLLVTHGGTARALLSTALGIDQAHFNSMEQAHGAISVIEFAAGQRQAVVETMNATAHLGRLLPKLKAGKSGVRLVLLTESRGEDALGDMRIDAVLSEAPTREKLLRESKRAGASNAVWRGSASAVEAYISPLLGIEPGWWKDPRDAVVHFPAADRAALVQALNTLA
;
A
#
# COMPACT_ATOMS: atom_id res chain seq x y z
N MET A 1 12.79 0.20 16.69
CA MET A 1 12.97 1.61 16.27
C MET A 1 12.63 1.81 14.79
N TRP A 2 13.45 1.43 13.79
CA TRP A 2 13.18 1.76 12.36
C TRP A 2 11.89 1.17 11.76
N GLN A 3 11.37 0.06 12.29
CA GLN A 3 10.15 -0.56 11.79
C GLN A 3 8.89 0.22 12.18
N GLN A 4 8.91 0.86 13.36
CA GLN A 4 7.78 1.62 13.93
C GLN A 4 7.93 3.13 13.68
N HIS A 5 9.17 3.63 13.71
CA HIS A 5 9.53 5.03 13.50
C HIS A 5 10.62 5.11 12.41
N PRO A 6 10.29 4.79 11.15
CA PRO A 6 11.24 4.85 10.03
C PRO A 6 11.87 6.23 9.83
N GLU A 7 11.12 7.29 10.09
CA GLU A 7 11.51 8.70 10.01
C GLU A 7 12.52 9.13 11.07
N ALA A 8 12.57 8.41 12.20
CA ALA A 8 13.52 8.65 13.28
C ALA A 8 14.82 7.82 13.13
N PHE A 9 14.82 6.85 12.20
CA PHE A 9 16.01 6.04 11.94
C PHE A 9 17.14 6.91 11.40
N ARG A 10 18.30 6.84 12.06
CA ARG A 10 19.49 7.61 11.71
C ARG A 10 20.70 6.70 11.58
N MET A 11 21.62 7.09 10.70
CA MET A 11 22.88 6.41 10.46
C MET A 11 24.02 7.42 10.35
N LEU A 12 25.25 6.94 10.47
CA LEU A 12 26.44 7.75 10.18
C LEU A 12 26.86 7.53 8.73
N ARG A 13 26.92 8.62 7.95
CA ARG A 13 27.57 8.66 6.64
C ARG A 13 29.06 8.92 6.89
N ASN A 14 29.90 8.08 6.28
CA ASN A 14 31.37 8.15 6.40
C ASN A 14 31.88 8.16 7.86
N GLY A 15 31.13 7.58 8.79
CA GLY A 15 31.52 7.49 10.20
C GLY A 15 31.35 8.76 11.04
N SER A 16 30.98 9.91 10.45
CA SER A 16 30.95 11.20 11.17
C SER A 16 29.64 11.96 11.03
N THR A 17 28.95 11.83 9.90
CA THR A 17 27.79 12.69 9.60
C THR A 17 26.49 11.95 9.85
N VAL A 18 25.72 12.37 10.86
CA VAL A 18 24.39 11.82 11.10
C VAL A 18 23.46 12.21 9.95
N PHE A 19 22.78 11.22 9.38
CA PHE A 19 21.72 11.44 8.40
C PHE A 19 20.53 10.51 8.66
N TYR A 20 19.38 10.85 8.07
CA TYR A 20 18.12 10.13 8.23
C TYR A 20 17.69 9.56 6.88
N PRO A 21 17.97 8.27 6.60
CA PRO A 21 17.81 7.69 5.27
C PRO A 21 16.40 7.89 4.67
N VAL A 22 15.35 7.72 5.48
CA VAL A 22 13.97 7.86 5.02
C VAL A 22 13.63 9.30 4.69
N ARG A 23 14.08 10.27 5.50
CA ARG A 23 13.83 11.70 5.25
C ARG A 23 14.51 12.17 3.97
N GLU A 24 15.75 11.75 3.76
CA GLU A 24 16.51 12.08 2.56
C GLU A 24 15.88 11.46 1.30
N LEU A 25 15.41 10.21 1.41
CA LEU A 25 14.71 9.54 0.31
C LEU A 25 13.40 10.26 -0.07
N TYR A 26 12.64 10.76 0.90
CA TYR A 26 11.45 11.58 0.66
C TYR A 26 11.78 12.92 0.02
N ALA A 27 12.85 13.59 0.49
CA ALA A 27 13.31 14.85 -0.10
C ALA A 27 13.71 14.68 -1.57
N HIS A 28 14.40 13.58 -1.91
CA HIS A 28 14.75 13.26 -3.29
C HIS A 28 13.50 12.96 -4.13
N ALA A 29 12.55 12.18 -3.61
CA ALA A 29 11.30 11.87 -4.31
C ALA A 29 10.46 13.14 -4.57
N ALA A 30 10.36 14.06 -3.60
CA ALA A 30 9.67 15.33 -3.78
C ALA A 30 10.33 16.23 -4.84
N THR A 31 11.67 16.27 -4.87
CA THR A 31 12.44 16.98 -5.90
C THR A 31 12.18 16.38 -7.27
N PHE A 32 12.26 15.05 -7.37
CA PHE A 32 11.96 14.31 -8.59
C PHE A 32 10.56 14.63 -9.13
N TRP A 33 9.52 14.61 -8.30
CA TRP A 33 8.16 14.91 -8.76
C TRP A 33 8.02 16.34 -9.27
N SER A 34 8.62 17.32 -8.58
CA SER A 34 8.64 18.72 -9.03
C SER A 34 9.22 18.88 -10.43
N GLU A 35 10.31 18.16 -10.74
CA GLU A 35 10.96 18.21 -12.05
C GLU A 35 10.20 17.39 -13.11
N CYS A 36 9.77 16.18 -12.75
CA CYS A 36 9.06 15.24 -13.62
C CYS A 36 7.75 15.85 -14.13
N LEU A 37 6.92 16.40 -13.22
CA LEU A 37 5.63 16.97 -13.56
C LEU A 37 5.75 18.23 -14.43
N LYS A 38 6.81 19.03 -14.24
CA LYS A 38 7.10 20.18 -15.12
C LYS A 38 7.50 19.74 -16.52
N ARG A 39 8.31 18.69 -16.63
CA ARG A 39 8.91 18.25 -17.90
C ARG A 39 7.95 17.40 -18.75
N TYR A 40 7.13 16.59 -18.12
CA TYR A 40 6.31 15.56 -18.80
C TYR A 40 4.81 15.77 -18.59
N SER A 41 4.37 17.04 -18.47
CA SER A 41 2.95 17.36 -18.35
C SER A 41 2.14 16.79 -19.52
N GLY A 42 1.02 16.14 -19.23
CA GLY A 42 0.14 15.52 -20.22
C GLY A 42 0.66 14.22 -20.84
N GLN A 43 1.77 13.66 -20.34
CA GLN A 43 2.36 12.43 -20.85
C GLN A 43 2.28 11.30 -19.83
N SER A 44 2.29 10.05 -20.32
CA SER A 44 2.50 8.88 -19.49
C SER A 44 4.00 8.60 -19.34
N VAL A 45 4.46 8.49 -18.09
CA VAL A 45 5.87 8.24 -17.78
C VAL A 45 6.02 6.90 -17.06
N LEU A 46 6.89 6.03 -17.57
CA LEU A 46 7.27 4.79 -16.90
C LEU A 46 8.51 5.03 -16.03
N LEU A 47 8.39 4.73 -14.74
CA LEU A 47 9.50 4.78 -13.78
C LEU A 47 9.89 3.36 -13.36
N VAL A 48 11.15 2.99 -13.61
CA VAL A 48 11.73 1.73 -13.17
C VAL A 48 12.70 2.01 -12.03
N THR A 49 12.49 1.40 -10.87
CA THR A 49 13.23 1.73 -9.66
C THR A 49 13.32 0.56 -8.67
N HIS A 50 13.93 0.80 -7.51
CA HIS A 50 14.06 -0.17 -6.42
C HIS A 50 12.93 -0.01 -5.40
N GLY A 51 12.63 -1.06 -4.62
CA GLY A 51 11.48 -1.07 -3.71
C GLY A 51 11.42 0.07 -2.69
N GLY A 52 12.57 0.49 -2.13
CA GLY A 52 12.62 1.64 -1.23
C GLY A 52 12.27 2.96 -1.92
N THR A 53 12.88 3.20 -3.08
CA THR A 53 12.64 4.40 -3.89
C THR A 53 11.23 4.43 -4.48
N ALA A 54 10.72 3.31 -5.00
CA ALA A 54 9.33 3.16 -5.45
C ALA A 54 8.37 3.59 -4.35
N ARG A 55 8.62 3.12 -3.12
CA ARG A 55 7.79 3.46 -1.99
C ARG A 55 7.83 4.94 -1.65
N ALA A 56 9.01 5.57 -1.62
CA ALA A 56 9.10 7.01 -1.36
C ALA A 56 8.47 7.85 -2.49
N LEU A 57 8.64 7.45 -3.75
CA LEU A 57 7.98 8.08 -4.89
C LEU A 57 6.46 8.01 -4.77
N LEU A 58 5.90 6.82 -4.52
CA LEU A 58 4.46 6.67 -4.31
C LEU A 58 3.98 7.44 -3.07
N SER A 59 4.65 7.29 -1.93
CA SER A 59 4.27 8.00 -0.70
C SER A 59 4.22 9.50 -0.90
N THR A 60 5.27 10.08 -1.50
CA THR A 60 5.33 11.54 -1.71
C THR A 60 4.33 12.02 -2.74
N ALA A 61 4.04 11.22 -3.78
CA ALA A 61 2.98 11.53 -4.74
C ALA A 61 1.60 11.55 -4.06
N LEU A 62 1.34 10.67 -3.10
CA LEU A 62 0.06 10.56 -2.40
C LEU A 62 -0.05 11.45 -1.15
N GLY A 63 1.02 12.13 -0.76
CA GLY A 63 1.05 12.90 0.49
C GLY A 63 1.12 12.06 1.76
N ILE A 64 1.52 10.79 1.66
CA ILE A 64 1.73 9.89 2.80
C ILE A 64 2.96 10.35 3.58
N ASP A 65 2.83 10.59 4.88
CA ASP A 65 3.96 11.01 5.72
C ASP A 65 5.04 9.92 5.83
N GLN A 66 6.29 10.36 6.03
CA GLN A 66 7.45 9.49 6.20
C GLN A 66 7.34 8.52 7.41
N ALA A 67 6.54 8.85 8.44
CA ALA A 67 6.22 7.93 9.53
C ALA A 67 5.49 6.66 9.04
N HIS A 68 4.73 6.79 7.95
CA HIS A 68 4.04 5.69 7.28
C HIS A 68 4.90 5.01 6.21
N PHE A 69 6.21 5.27 6.13
CA PHE A 69 7.09 4.66 5.12
C PHE A 69 7.09 3.13 5.16
N ASN A 70 6.71 2.46 6.24
CA ASN A 70 6.60 1.00 6.24
C ASN A 70 5.18 0.48 6.02
N SER A 71 4.17 1.35 5.84
CA SER A 71 2.76 0.98 5.67
C SER A 71 2.45 0.34 4.30
N MET A 72 3.31 0.56 3.31
CA MET A 72 3.13 0.03 1.94
C MET A 72 4.21 -0.99 1.59
N GLU A 73 3.79 -2.14 1.10
CA GLU A 73 4.69 -3.12 0.50
C GLU A 73 4.85 -2.87 -1.01
N GLN A 74 6.04 -3.14 -1.54
CA GLN A 74 6.33 -3.09 -2.98
C GLN A 74 6.94 -4.43 -3.36
N ALA A 75 6.18 -5.24 -4.09
CA ALA A 75 6.61 -6.54 -4.56
C ALA A 75 7.50 -6.41 -5.80
N HIS A 76 8.39 -7.39 -5.99
CA HIS A 76 9.26 -7.40 -7.16
C HIS A 76 8.46 -7.54 -8.46
N GLY A 77 8.79 -6.66 -9.42
CA GLY A 77 8.12 -6.58 -10.72
C GLY A 77 6.69 -6.06 -10.64
N ALA A 78 6.21 -5.60 -9.49
CA ALA A 78 4.86 -5.06 -9.40
C ALA A 78 4.73 -3.71 -10.12
N ILE A 79 3.55 -3.44 -10.65
CA ILE A 79 3.22 -2.21 -11.36
C ILE A 79 2.27 -1.38 -10.49
N SER A 80 2.54 -0.08 -10.39
CA SER A 80 1.63 0.90 -9.79
C SER A 80 1.38 2.00 -10.82
N VAL A 81 0.13 2.42 -10.95
CA VAL A 81 -0.28 3.52 -11.82
C VAL A 81 -0.91 4.59 -10.94
N ILE A 82 -0.37 5.80 -11.05
CA ILE A 82 -0.86 6.99 -10.38
C ILE A 82 -1.08 8.08 -11.42
N GLU A 83 -2.04 8.96 -11.16
CA GLU A 83 -2.38 10.06 -12.03
C GLU A 83 -2.34 11.38 -11.27
N PHE A 84 -1.71 12.40 -11.88
CA PHE A 84 -1.78 13.77 -11.40
C PHE A 84 -2.76 14.55 -12.27
N ALA A 85 -3.88 14.98 -11.68
CA ALA A 85 -4.79 15.89 -12.34
C ALA A 85 -4.11 17.24 -12.63
N ALA A 86 -4.57 17.95 -13.66
CA ALA A 86 -3.99 19.23 -14.05
C ALA A 86 -3.95 20.22 -12.87
N GLY A 87 -2.75 20.72 -12.55
CA GLY A 87 -2.54 21.66 -11.44
C GLY A 87 -2.52 21.04 -10.05
N GLN A 88 -2.74 19.73 -9.91
CA GLN A 88 -2.65 19.04 -8.62
C GLN A 88 -1.22 18.59 -8.31
N ARG A 89 -0.86 18.70 -7.03
CA ARG A 89 0.45 18.29 -6.51
C ARG A 89 0.43 16.88 -5.92
N GLN A 90 -0.76 16.37 -5.63
CA GLN A 90 -0.99 15.02 -5.15
C GLN A 90 -1.59 14.20 -6.27
N ALA A 91 -1.19 12.95 -6.35
CA ALA A 91 -1.72 11.99 -7.29
C ALA A 91 -2.89 11.22 -6.69
N VAL A 92 -3.69 10.63 -7.56
CA VAL A 92 -4.62 9.56 -7.23
C VAL A 92 -4.07 8.22 -7.71
N VAL A 93 -4.39 7.13 -7.01
CA VAL A 93 -3.97 5.77 -7.33
C VAL A 93 -5.02 5.11 -8.20
N GLU A 94 -4.63 4.67 -9.40
CA GLU A 94 -5.46 3.81 -10.25
C GLU A 94 -5.17 2.32 -10.01
N THR A 95 -3.92 1.94 -9.79
CA THR A 95 -3.57 0.60 -9.33
C THR A 95 -2.28 0.68 -8.53
N MET A 96 -2.14 -0.17 -7.52
CA MET A 96 -0.91 -0.19 -6.73
C MET A 96 -0.47 -1.61 -6.46
N ASN A 97 0.82 -1.82 -6.70
CA ASN A 97 1.51 -3.08 -6.45
C ASN A 97 0.84 -4.28 -7.15
N ALA A 98 0.32 -4.07 -8.36
CA ALA A 98 -0.32 -5.10 -9.16
C ALA A 98 0.69 -6.14 -9.65
N THR A 99 0.36 -7.42 -9.48
CA THR A 99 1.25 -8.54 -9.83
C THR A 99 0.61 -9.62 -10.69
N ALA A 100 -0.62 -9.41 -11.17
CA ALA A 100 -1.36 -10.38 -11.99
C ALA A 100 -0.56 -10.85 -13.22
N HIS A 101 0.14 -9.91 -13.88
CA HIS A 101 1.02 -10.20 -15.02
C HIS A 101 2.19 -11.15 -14.72
N LEU A 102 2.48 -11.41 -13.44
CA LEU A 102 3.49 -12.38 -12.99
C LEU A 102 2.86 -13.73 -12.59
N GLY A 103 1.60 -13.97 -13.00
CA GLY A 103 0.86 -15.20 -12.69
C GLY A 103 0.39 -15.31 -11.24
N ARG A 104 0.27 -14.19 -10.52
CA ARG A 104 -0.18 -14.18 -9.12
C ARG A 104 -1.20 -13.06 -8.88
N LEU A 105 -2.37 -13.45 -8.39
CA LEU A 105 -3.47 -12.52 -8.10
C LEU A 105 -3.07 -11.48 -7.06
N LEU A 106 -2.41 -11.93 -5.99
CA LEU A 106 -1.96 -11.08 -4.89
C LEU A 106 -0.42 -11.02 -4.82
N PRO A 107 0.15 -9.90 -4.35
CA PRO A 107 1.59 -9.81 -4.08
C PRO A 107 2.07 -10.94 -3.17
N LYS A 108 3.29 -11.44 -3.35
CA LYS A 108 3.86 -12.41 -2.41
C LYS A 108 4.18 -11.72 -1.08
N LEU A 109 3.79 -12.34 0.05
CA LEU A 109 4.20 -11.85 1.37
C LEU A 109 5.74 -11.88 1.49
N LYS A 110 6.33 -10.83 2.06
CA LYS A 110 7.76 -10.84 2.39
C LYS A 110 8.13 -12.03 3.27
N ALA A 111 9.29 -12.63 3.00
CA ALA A 111 9.80 -13.76 3.78
C ALA A 111 9.83 -13.45 5.28
N GLY A 112 9.39 -14.42 6.10
CA GLY A 112 9.29 -14.29 7.56
C GLY A 112 8.09 -13.47 8.04
N LYS A 113 7.20 -13.01 7.16
CA LYS A 113 5.92 -12.40 7.54
C LYS A 113 4.81 -13.44 7.49
N SER A 114 4.06 -13.55 8.58
CA SER A 114 2.84 -14.34 8.69
C SER A 114 1.72 -13.47 9.25
N GLY A 115 0.47 -13.86 8.99
CA GLY A 115 -0.72 -13.14 9.44
C GLY A 115 -1.85 -13.23 8.41
N VAL A 116 -2.94 -12.53 8.69
CA VAL A 116 -4.15 -12.57 7.86
C VAL A 116 -4.05 -11.53 6.74
N ARG A 117 -4.24 -11.96 5.50
CA ARG A 117 -4.52 -11.07 4.38
C ARG A 117 -6.01 -10.81 4.36
N LEU A 118 -6.37 -9.54 4.50
CA LEU A 118 -7.73 -9.08 4.40
C LEU A 118 -7.92 -8.50 2.99
N VAL A 119 -8.80 -9.13 2.21
CA VAL A 119 -9.21 -8.62 0.90
C VAL A 119 -10.49 -7.81 1.09
N LEU A 120 -10.40 -6.52 0.81
CA LEU A 120 -11.52 -5.60 0.86
C LEU A 120 -12.10 -5.51 -0.54
N LEU A 121 -13.37 -5.85 -0.68
CA LEU A 121 -14.10 -5.73 -1.93
C LEU A 121 -15.10 -4.59 -1.81
N THR A 122 -15.13 -3.74 -2.82
CA THR A 122 -16.22 -2.78 -2.97
C THR A 122 -17.52 -3.51 -3.40
N GLU A 123 -18.68 -2.97 -3.05
CA GLU A 123 -20.00 -3.54 -3.40
C GLU A 123 -20.19 -3.79 -4.91
N SER A 124 -19.46 -3.07 -5.77
CA SER A 124 -19.47 -3.28 -7.21
C SER A 124 -18.73 -4.57 -7.65
N ARG A 125 -18.11 -5.30 -6.71
CA ARG A 125 -17.39 -6.57 -6.94
C ARG A 125 -17.99 -7.74 -6.16
N GLY A 126 -18.11 -8.88 -6.84
CA GLY A 126 -18.53 -10.17 -6.25
C GLY A 126 -17.36 -11.09 -5.86
N GLU A 127 -17.68 -12.20 -5.20
CA GLU A 127 -16.70 -13.22 -4.78
C GLU A 127 -15.97 -13.87 -5.96
N ASP A 128 -16.64 -14.00 -7.10
CA ASP A 128 -16.07 -14.55 -8.33
C ASP A 128 -14.82 -13.76 -8.80
N ALA A 129 -14.70 -12.49 -8.41
CA ALA A 129 -13.54 -11.66 -8.72
C ALA A 129 -12.27 -12.16 -8.01
N LEU A 130 -12.40 -12.97 -6.95
CA LEU A 130 -11.28 -13.50 -6.18
C LEU A 130 -10.63 -14.74 -6.84
N GLY A 131 -11.21 -15.26 -7.92
CA GLY A 131 -10.73 -16.45 -8.62
C GLY A 131 -10.55 -17.66 -7.69
N ASP A 132 -9.49 -18.43 -7.89
CA ASP A 132 -9.16 -19.62 -7.08
C ASP A 132 -8.56 -19.28 -5.69
N MET A 133 -8.69 -18.03 -5.23
CA MET A 133 -8.18 -17.65 -3.91
C MET A 133 -8.96 -18.37 -2.81
N ARG A 134 -8.25 -19.16 -2.00
CA ARG A 134 -8.84 -19.76 -0.78
C ARG A 134 -9.28 -18.67 0.19
N ILE A 135 -10.57 -18.61 0.47
CA ILE A 135 -11.19 -17.72 1.47
C ILE A 135 -11.43 -18.52 2.74
N ASP A 136 -10.80 -18.12 3.86
CA ASP A 136 -10.95 -18.81 5.14
C ASP A 136 -12.07 -18.19 6.01
N ALA A 137 -12.41 -16.91 5.77
CA ALA A 137 -13.46 -16.20 6.50
C ALA A 137 -14.07 -15.06 5.68
N VAL A 138 -15.38 -14.83 5.87
CA VAL A 138 -16.10 -13.66 5.36
C VAL A 138 -16.60 -12.84 6.54
N LEU A 139 -16.28 -11.55 6.55
CA LEU A 139 -16.61 -10.64 7.63
C LEU A 139 -17.83 -9.80 7.27
N SER A 140 -18.80 -9.73 8.18
CA SER A 140 -20.06 -9.00 8.00
C SER A 140 -19.96 -7.50 8.24
N GLU A 141 -18.86 -7.03 8.78
CA GLU A 141 -18.64 -5.64 9.22
C GLU A 141 -17.18 -5.23 9.05
N ALA A 142 -16.93 -3.92 9.12
CA ALA A 142 -15.59 -3.36 8.98
C ALA A 142 -14.63 -4.02 9.99
N PRO A 143 -13.53 -4.61 9.52
CA PRO A 143 -12.67 -5.42 10.36
C PRO A 143 -11.82 -4.59 11.30
N THR A 144 -11.92 -4.81 12.60
CA THR A 144 -10.94 -4.23 13.53
C THR A 144 -9.68 -5.09 13.58
N ARG A 145 -8.55 -4.46 13.94
CA ARG A 145 -7.28 -5.16 14.18
C ARG A 145 -7.46 -6.34 15.14
N GLU A 146 -8.22 -6.14 16.22
CA GLU A 146 -8.49 -7.16 17.23
C GLU A 146 -9.28 -8.35 16.67
N LYS A 147 -10.31 -8.09 15.85
CA LYS A 147 -11.10 -9.15 15.19
C LYS A 147 -10.21 -9.97 14.26
N LEU A 148 -9.40 -9.33 13.42
CA LEU A 148 -8.49 -10.03 12.50
C LEU A 148 -7.43 -10.86 13.23
N LEU A 149 -6.87 -10.32 14.33
CA LEU A 149 -5.93 -11.08 15.17
C LEU A 149 -6.59 -12.28 15.84
N ARG A 150 -7.85 -12.17 16.25
CA ARG A 150 -8.61 -13.28 16.81
C ARG A 150 -8.89 -14.35 15.75
N GLU A 151 -9.32 -13.97 14.55
CA GLU A 151 -9.56 -14.91 13.44
C GLU A 151 -8.26 -15.63 13.04
N SER A 152 -7.14 -14.89 12.98
CA SER A 152 -5.81 -15.48 12.74
C SER A 152 -5.47 -16.60 13.73
N LYS A 153 -5.75 -16.37 15.02
CA LYS A 153 -5.45 -17.34 16.09
C LYS A 153 -6.43 -18.51 16.14
N ARG A 154 -7.70 -18.28 15.84
CA ARG A 154 -8.78 -19.27 16.03
C ARG A 154 -8.92 -20.24 14.86
N ALA A 155 -8.69 -19.77 13.64
CA ALA A 155 -9.02 -20.51 12.42
C ALA A 155 -7.80 -20.89 11.56
N GLY A 156 -6.59 -20.47 11.92
CA GLY A 156 -5.43 -20.56 11.02
C GLY A 156 -5.65 -19.81 9.70
N ALA A 157 -6.61 -18.87 9.69
CA ALA A 157 -7.03 -18.14 8.51
C ALA A 157 -5.85 -17.36 7.92
N SER A 158 -5.63 -17.55 6.63
CA SER A 158 -4.62 -16.84 5.86
C SER A 158 -5.26 -15.73 5.03
N ASN A 159 -6.50 -15.91 4.58
CA ASN A 159 -7.25 -14.90 3.85
C ASN A 159 -8.66 -14.70 4.42
N ALA A 160 -9.00 -13.45 4.75
CA ALA A 160 -10.35 -13.03 5.11
C ALA A 160 -10.86 -12.02 4.08
N VAL A 161 -12.18 -11.99 3.86
CA VAL A 161 -12.82 -11.05 2.94
C VAL A 161 -13.79 -10.16 3.71
N TRP A 162 -13.76 -8.86 3.44
CA TRP A 162 -14.80 -7.93 3.88
C TRP A 162 -15.35 -7.18 2.66
N ARG A 163 -16.67 -7.02 2.61
CA ARG A 163 -17.37 -6.27 1.57
C ARG A 163 -17.99 -5.01 2.14
N GLY A 164 -17.85 -3.89 1.45
CA GLY A 164 -18.48 -2.64 1.82
C GLY A 164 -18.58 -1.67 0.66
N SER A 165 -19.27 -0.55 0.84
CA SER A 165 -19.29 0.51 -0.17
C SER A 165 -17.86 1.04 -0.44
N ALA A 166 -17.65 1.60 -1.62
CA ALA A 166 -16.31 2.08 -1.99
C ALA A 166 -15.75 3.11 -1.01
N SER A 167 -16.59 4.03 -0.55
CA SER A 167 -16.24 5.01 0.48
C SER A 167 -15.92 4.37 1.83
N ALA A 168 -16.61 3.28 2.21
CA ALA A 168 -16.31 2.56 3.45
C ALA A 168 -14.95 1.86 3.38
N VAL A 169 -14.63 1.25 2.23
CA VAL A 169 -13.33 0.59 2.01
C VAL A 169 -12.21 1.63 1.97
N GLU A 170 -12.38 2.74 1.26
CA GLU A 170 -11.38 3.81 1.22
C GLU A 170 -11.18 4.42 2.61
N ALA A 171 -12.25 4.70 3.36
CA ALA A 171 -12.17 5.21 4.73
C ALA A 171 -11.46 4.23 5.69
N TYR A 172 -11.53 2.93 5.41
CA TYR A 172 -10.80 1.91 6.17
C TYR A 172 -9.28 1.94 5.90
N ILE A 173 -8.87 2.14 4.64
CA ILE A 173 -7.47 2.10 4.22
C ILE A 173 -6.74 3.40 4.51
N SER A 174 -7.41 4.54 4.30
CA SER A 174 -6.86 5.89 4.43
C SER A 174 -6.05 6.11 5.73
N PRO A 175 -6.56 5.78 6.94
CA PRO A 175 -5.79 5.93 8.17
C PRO A 175 -4.59 4.96 8.28
N LEU A 176 -4.60 3.81 7.59
CA LEU A 176 -3.45 2.89 7.55
C LEU A 176 -2.29 3.51 6.77
N LEU A 177 -2.62 4.30 5.74
CA LEU A 177 -1.67 5.06 4.93
C LEU A 177 -1.36 6.44 5.51
N GLY A 178 -2.12 6.93 6.50
CA GLY A 178 -1.92 8.26 7.10
C GLY A 178 -2.31 9.40 6.17
N ILE A 179 -3.36 9.21 5.37
CA ILE A 179 -3.90 10.20 4.41
C ILE A 179 -5.42 10.29 4.55
N GLU A 180 -6.01 11.36 4.03
CA GLU A 180 -7.46 11.56 3.93
C GLU A 180 -8.03 10.88 2.67
N PRO A 181 -9.29 10.43 2.65
CA PRO A 181 -9.95 9.87 1.46
C PRO A 181 -9.96 10.80 0.24
N GLY A 182 -10.17 10.25 -0.95
CA GLY A 182 -10.14 10.95 -2.24
C GLY A 182 -8.86 10.73 -3.04
N TRP A 183 -8.04 9.77 -2.62
CA TRP A 183 -6.76 9.43 -3.24
C TRP A 183 -6.85 8.17 -4.11
N TRP A 184 -7.95 7.41 -4.05
CA TRP A 184 -8.13 6.19 -4.82
C TRP A 184 -9.03 6.44 -6.03
N LYS A 185 -8.45 6.36 -7.23
CA LYS A 185 -9.17 6.49 -8.50
C LYS A 185 -9.93 5.19 -8.78
N ASP A 186 -11.24 5.31 -8.97
CA ASP A 186 -12.16 4.21 -9.28
C ASP A 186 -11.97 2.99 -8.34
N PRO A 187 -12.19 3.14 -7.02
CA PRO A 187 -11.95 2.12 -6.02
C PRO A 187 -12.67 0.80 -6.31
N ARG A 188 -11.94 -0.33 -6.31
CA ARG A 188 -12.50 -1.68 -6.57
C ARG A 188 -12.21 -2.67 -5.47
N ASP A 189 -10.93 -2.91 -5.20
CA ASP A 189 -10.51 -3.93 -4.26
C ASP A 189 -9.15 -3.60 -3.67
N ALA A 190 -8.91 -4.04 -2.45
CA ALA A 190 -7.67 -3.76 -1.75
C ALA A 190 -7.23 -4.97 -0.94
N VAL A 191 -5.93 -5.12 -0.77
CA VAL A 191 -5.36 -6.19 0.06
C VAL A 191 -4.58 -5.54 1.17
N VAL A 192 -5.00 -5.81 2.41
CA VAL A 192 -4.33 -5.35 3.63
C VAL A 192 -3.83 -6.59 4.36
N HIS A 193 -2.53 -6.65 4.63
CA HIS A 193 -1.95 -7.69 5.46
C HIS A 193 -1.86 -7.22 6.91
N PHE A 194 -2.26 -8.08 7.84
CA PHE A 194 -2.11 -7.87 9.27
C PHE A 194 -1.05 -8.83 9.79
N PRO A 195 0.23 -8.41 9.86
CA PRO A 195 1.27 -9.26 10.39
C PRO A 195 1.01 -9.55 11.88
N ALA A 196 1.44 -10.72 12.36
CA ALA A 196 1.15 -11.18 13.72
C ALA A 196 1.39 -10.14 14.83
N ALA A 197 0.49 -10.17 15.82
CA ALA A 197 0.32 -9.47 17.12
C ALA A 197 0.94 -8.09 17.42
N ASP A 198 2.13 -7.74 16.92
CA ASP A 198 2.88 -6.55 17.33
C ASP A 198 3.15 -5.53 16.20
N ARG A 199 2.64 -5.78 14.99
CA ARG A 199 2.87 -4.89 13.84
C ARG A 199 1.62 -4.14 13.42
N ALA A 200 1.84 -2.97 12.81
CA ALA A 200 0.83 -2.23 12.07
C ALA A 200 0.43 -3.00 10.81
N ALA A 201 -0.80 -2.77 10.36
CA ALA A 201 -1.28 -3.31 9.10
C ALA A 201 -0.46 -2.76 7.93
N LEU A 202 -0.35 -3.54 6.87
CA LEU A 202 0.38 -3.21 5.66
C LEU A 202 -0.59 -3.23 4.49
N VAL A 203 -0.72 -2.11 3.79
CA VAL A 203 -1.42 -2.10 2.51
C VAL A 203 -0.49 -2.74 1.49
N GLN A 204 -0.95 -3.88 0.97
CA GLN A 204 -0.16 -4.65 0.02
C GLN A 204 -0.50 -4.30 -1.40
N ALA A 205 -1.75 -4.06 -1.74
CA ALA A 205 -2.10 -3.69 -3.11
C ALA A 205 -3.51 -3.10 -3.20
N LEU A 206 -3.77 -2.43 -4.32
CA LEU A 206 -5.02 -1.78 -4.65
C LEU A 206 -5.36 -2.07 -6.12
N ASN A 207 -6.63 -2.36 -6.38
CA ASN A 207 -7.19 -2.76 -7.67
C ASN A 207 -6.51 -4.03 -8.23
N THR A 208 -6.45 -5.11 -7.43
CA THR A 208 -5.69 -6.34 -7.67
C THR A 208 -6.36 -7.41 -8.54
N LEU A 209 -7.68 -7.35 -8.73
CA LEU A 209 -8.45 -8.44 -9.36
C LEU A 209 -8.63 -8.26 -10.88
N ALA A 210 -7.53 -8.07 -11.60
CA ALA A 210 -7.51 -8.03 -13.07
C ALA A 210 -7.41 -9.45 -13.65
#